data_AF-A0A970Y8I4-F1
#
_entry.id   AF-A0A970Y8I4-F1
#
_cell.length_a   1.000
_cell.length_b   1.000
_cell.length_c   1.000
_cell.angle_alpha   90.00
_cell.angle_beta   90.00
_cell.angle_gamma   90.00
#
_symmetry.space_group_name_H-M   'P 1'
#
loop_
_entity.id
_entity.type
_entity.pdbx_description
1 polymer ?
#
loop_
_entity_poly.entity_id
_entity_poly.type
_entity_poly.pdbx_seq_one_letter_code
_entity_poly.pdbx_strand_id
1 'polypeptide(L)'
;MARDWRQAQPNYQSGGDFVLEFRSFRYGFNTVDFSQRVRRAALELGLVDDDRLDEEGLVDLVRLASTGTVGLPLSELGDYLVTMGDEILHRNGESLVYWLRELVFRGAWLDLQLMEEQIEVAFDEESMEFVYYPAGHRSREIGMPPHPSWGDVAFRA
;
A
#
# COMPACT_ATOMS: atom_id res chain seq x y z
N MET A 1 11.98 -13.23 -34.12
CA MET A 1 11.68 -13.34 -32.67
C MET A 1 11.44 -11.93 -32.14
N ALA A 2 10.19 -11.48 -32.17
CA ALA A 2 9.80 -10.24 -31.51
C ALA A 2 9.79 -10.52 -30.01
N ARG A 3 10.72 -9.91 -29.26
CA ARG A 3 10.67 -9.92 -27.79
C ARG A 3 9.32 -9.36 -27.35
N ASP A 4 8.67 -10.07 -26.44
CA ASP A 4 7.31 -9.85 -25.98
C ASP A 4 7.20 -8.54 -25.17
N TRP A 5 7.06 -7.40 -25.85
CA TRP A 5 6.95 -6.07 -25.20
C TRP A 5 5.65 -5.92 -24.39
N ARG A 6 4.65 -6.79 -24.64
CA ARG A 6 3.41 -6.84 -23.85
C ARG A 6 3.63 -7.41 -22.45
N GLN A 7 4.69 -8.19 -22.25
CA GLN A 7 5.10 -8.70 -20.94
C GLN A 7 5.94 -7.69 -20.14
N ALA A 8 6.31 -6.54 -20.74
CA ALA A 8 7.15 -5.51 -20.14
C ALA A 8 6.40 -4.25 -19.69
N GLN A 9 5.09 -4.13 -19.96
CA GLN A 9 4.28 -2.99 -19.51
C GLN A 9 3.65 -3.27 -18.15
N PRO A 10 3.61 -2.29 -17.23
CA PRO A 10 2.90 -2.44 -15.98
C PRO A 10 1.42 -2.75 -16.21
N ASN A 11 0.85 -3.63 -15.38
CA ASN A 11 -0.58 -3.92 -15.37
C ASN A 11 -1.38 -2.70 -14.91
N TYR A 12 -0.86 -1.95 -13.95
CA TYR A 12 -1.38 -0.66 -13.51
C TYR A 12 -0.32 0.40 -13.73
N GLN A 13 -0.72 1.57 -14.22
CA GLN A 13 0.19 2.68 -14.47
C GLN A 13 -0.40 4.04 -14.12
N SER A 14 0.11 4.68 -13.07
CA SER A 14 -0.05 6.12 -12.82
C SER A 14 1.22 6.93 -13.15
N GLY A 15 2.36 6.26 -13.35
CA GLY A 15 3.65 6.86 -13.70
C GLY A 15 4.78 5.85 -13.81
N GLY A 16 6.02 6.32 -13.65
CA GLY A 16 7.23 5.49 -13.80
C GLY A 16 8.35 5.77 -12.79
N ASP A 17 8.08 6.55 -11.74
CA ASP A 17 9.05 6.87 -10.70
C ASP A 17 9.34 5.63 -9.83
N PHE A 18 8.31 4.81 -9.59
CA PHE A 18 8.41 3.53 -8.90
C PHE A 18 7.85 2.43 -9.79
N VAL A 19 8.68 1.44 -10.12
CA VAL A 19 8.25 0.25 -10.86
C VAL A 19 8.54 -0.98 -10.02
N LEU A 20 7.48 -1.60 -9.53
CA LEU A 20 7.54 -2.70 -8.56
C LEU A 20 6.80 -3.92 -9.10
N GLU A 21 7.34 -5.09 -8.79
CA GLU A 21 6.67 -6.36 -9.03
C GLU A 21 6.18 -6.92 -7.71
N PHE A 22 4.94 -7.36 -7.69
CA PHE A 22 4.34 -7.95 -6.51
C PHE A 22 3.36 -9.03 -6.90
N ARG A 23 3.57 -10.22 -6.32
CA ARG A 23 2.94 -11.47 -6.77
C ARG A 23 3.21 -11.65 -8.27
N SER A 24 2.17 -11.74 -9.10
CA SER A 24 2.28 -11.94 -10.55
C SER A 24 2.03 -10.67 -11.37
N PHE A 25 1.96 -9.50 -10.72
CA PHE A 25 1.65 -8.22 -11.35
C PHE A 25 2.81 -7.25 -11.26
N ARG A 26 2.91 -6.38 -12.26
CA ARG A 26 3.85 -5.26 -12.30
C ARG A 26 3.09 -3.94 -12.22
N TYR A 27 3.52 -3.05 -11.34
CA TYR A 27 2.86 -1.77 -11.09
C TYR A 27 3.84 -0.62 -11.34
N GLY A 28 3.38 0.42 -12.04
CA GLY A 28 4.12 1.65 -12.29
C GLY A 28 3.42 2.82 -11.61
N PHE A 29 4.10 3.47 -10.68
CA PHE A 29 3.56 4.61 -9.95
C PHE A 29 4.35 5.89 -10.25
N ASN A 30 3.65 7.02 -10.29
CA ASN A 30 4.31 8.30 -10.04
C ASN A 30 4.49 8.50 -8.53
N THR A 31 5.33 9.47 -8.15
CA THR A 31 5.68 9.74 -6.76
C THR A 31 4.47 10.09 -5.89
N VAL A 32 3.54 10.91 -6.40
CA VAL A 32 2.38 11.38 -5.64
C VAL A 32 1.45 10.21 -5.30
N ASP A 33 1.11 9.41 -6.30
CA ASP A 33 0.22 8.26 -6.15
C ASP A 33 0.83 7.18 -5.23
N PHE A 34 2.12 6.86 -5.39
CA PHE A 34 2.77 5.89 -4.53
C PHE A 34 2.80 6.34 -3.07
N SER A 35 3.20 7.60 -2.82
CA SER A 35 3.23 8.17 -1.47
C SER A 35 1.86 8.19 -0.81
N GLN A 36 0.80 8.60 -1.52
CA GLN A 36 -0.56 8.60 -0.97
C GLN A 36 -1.03 7.21 -0.58
N ARG A 37 -0.75 6.19 -1.41
CA ARG A 37 -1.09 4.80 -1.09
C ARG A 37 -0.29 4.26 0.07
N VAL A 38 1.00 4.58 0.16
CA VAL A 38 1.85 4.17 1.29
C VAL A 38 1.35 4.80 2.59
N ARG A 39 1.00 6.10 2.58
CA ARG A 39 0.37 6.77 3.73
C ARG A 39 -0.90 6.03 4.15
N ARG A 40 -1.84 5.80 3.24
CA ARG A 40 -3.09 5.13 3.59
C ARG A 40 -2.85 3.71 4.13
N ALA A 41 -1.92 2.96 3.54
CA ALA A 41 -1.57 1.63 4.04
C ALA A 41 -0.99 1.67 5.46
N ALA A 42 -0.15 2.65 5.77
CA ALA A 42 0.43 2.80 7.11
C ALA A 42 -0.63 3.15 8.17
N LEU A 43 -1.60 4.01 7.82
CA LEU A 43 -2.75 4.33 8.67
C LEU A 43 -3.65 3.10 8.87
N GLU A 44 -3.94 2.36 7.80
CA GLU A 44 -4.78 1.16 7.84
C GLU A 44 -4.16 0.07 8.74
N LEU A 45 -2.84 -0.09 8.70
CA LEU A 45 -2.12 -0.99 9.60
C LEU A 45 -2.05 -0.47 11.03
N GLY A 46 -2.40 0.79 11.29
CA GLY A 46 -2.22 1.43 12.59
C GLY A 46 -0.75 1.58 12.98
N LEU A 47 0.17 1.68 12.00
CA LEU A 47 1.59 1.92 12.26
C LEU A 47 1.84 3.34 12.76
N VAL A 48 1.05 4.29 12.26
CA VAL A 48 1.09 5.72 12.56
C VAL A 48 -0.34 6.26 12.62
N ASP A 49 -0.54 7.35 13.36
CA ASP A 49 -1.77 8.15 13.30
C ASP A 49 -1.64 9.26 12.24
N ASP A 50 -2.77 9.75 11.69
CA ASP A 50 -2.77 10.70 10.57
C ASP A 50 -2.11 12.05 10.90
N ASP A 51 -2.24 12.51 12.15
CA ASP A 51 -1.61 13.74 12.64
C ASP A 51 -0.09 13.60 12.86
N ARG A 52 0.46 12.38 12.80
CA ARG A 52 1.85 12.07 13.15
C ARG A 52 2.73 11.64 11.99
N LEU A 53 2.16 11.48 10.80
CA LEU A 53 2.94 11.23 9.60
C LEU A 53 3.23 12.54 8.87
N ASP A 54 4.41 13.11 9.12
CA ASP A 54 4.92 14.24 8.35
C ASP A 54 5.50 13.79 7.00
N GLU A 55 5.95 14.77 6.20
CA GLU A 55 6.47 14.50 4.85
C GLU A 55 7.77 13.67 4.89
N GLU A 56 8.65 13.90 5.86
CA GLU A 56 9.91 13.15 5.99
C GLU A 56 9.65 11.69 6.42
N GLY A 57 8.72 11.47 7.34
CA GLY A 57 8.23 10.16 7.73
C GLY A 57 7.57 9.42 6.58
N LEU A 58 6.80 10.12 5.75
CA LEU A 58 6.23 9.52 4.54
C LEU A 58 7.33 9.11 3.55
N VAL A 59 8.38 9.90 3.39
CA VAL A 59 9.54 9.53 2.55
C VAL A 59 10.21 8.26 3.07
N ASP A 60 10.39 8.12 4.39
CA ASP A 60 10.95 6.92 4.99
C ASP A 60 10.05 5.69 4.79
N LEU A 61 8.73 5.82 4.93
CA LEU A 61 7.79 4.75 4.62
C LEU A 61 7.78 4.38 3.14
N VAL A 62 7.88 5.36 2.23
CA VAL A 62 7.99 5.12 0.78
C VAL A 62 9.26 4.36 0.46
N ARG A 63 10.39 4.68 1.11
CA ARG A 63 11.63 3.90 1.01
C ARG A 63 11.46 2.50 1.55
N LEU A 64 10.81 2.33 2.69
CA LEU A 64 10.52 1.02 3.27
C LEU A 64 9.67 0.17 2.31
N ALA A 65 8.59 0.72 1.78
CA ALA A 65 7.70 0.03 0.85
C ALA A 65 8.38 -0.28 -0.49
N SER A 66 9.21 0.62 -1.04
CA SER A 66 9.87 0.40 -2.33
C SER A 66 11.09 -0.53 -2.23
N THR A 67 11.94 -0.34 -1.21
CA THR A 67 13.23 -1.05 -1.09
C THR A 67 13.21 -2.20 -0.09
N GLY A 68 12.27 -2.20 0.85
CA GLY A 68 12.21 -3.14 1.97
C GLY A 68 13.00 -2.70 3.20
N THR A 69 13.68 -1.55 3.18
CA THR A 69 14.50 -1.05 4.31
C THR A 69 14.44 0.48 4.42
N VAL A 70 14.63 1.01 5.62
CA VAL A 70 14.94 2.43 5.85
C VAL A 70 16.44 2.49 6.16
N GLY A 71 17.26 2.90 5.19
CA GLY A 71 18.73 2.91 5.35
C GLY A 71 19.20 4.05 6.24
N LEU A 72 19.09 5.28 5.73
CA LEU A 72 19.34 6.52 6.47
C LEU A 72 18.00 7.19 6.73
N PRO A 73 17.48 7.16 7.98
CA PRO A 73 16.27 7.86 8.36
C PRO A 73 16.35 9.36 8.05
N LEU A 74 15.21 9.93 7.65
CA LEU A 74 15.02 11.38 7.54
C LEU A 74 14.15 11.93 8.67
N SER A 75 13.44 11.05 9.39
CA SER A 75 12.43 11.42 10.38
C SER A 75 12.56 10.59 11.66
N GLU A 76 11.88 11.03 12.72
CA GLU A 76 11.75 10.26 13.96
C GLU A 76 11.07 8.91 13.75
N LEU A 77 10.12 8.83 12.80
CA LEU A 77 9.51 7.57 12.39
C LEU A 77 10.54 6.64 11.74
N GLY A 78 11.39 7.17 10.85
CA GLY A 78 12.47 6.41 10.26
C GLY A 78 13.45 5.90 11.30
N ASP A 79 13.85 6.75 12.26
CA ASP A 79 14.72 6.38 13.37
C ASP A 79 14.09 5.30 14.23
N TYR A 80 12.79 5.41 14.51
CA TYR A 80 12.02 4.40 15.23
C TYR A 80 12.02 3.05 14.50
N LEU A 81 11.73 3.05 13.19
CA LEU A 81 11.74 1.84 12.36
C LEU A 81 13.11 1.15 12.34
N VAL A 82 14.19 1.93 12.23
CA VAL A 82 15.56 1.41 12.24
C VAL A 82 15.95 0.89 13.63
N THR A 83 15.59 1.61 14.68
CA THR A 83 15.95 1.27 16.07
C THR A 83 15.24 0.02 16.55
N MET A 84 13.94 -0.10 16.29
CA MET A 84 13.15 -1.26 16.69
C MET A 84 13.41 -2.47 15.77
N GLY A 85 13.81 -2.21 14.52
CA GLY A 85 14.26 -3.23 13.59
C GLY A 85 13.28 -4.39 13.45
N ASP A 86 13.74 -5.61 13.68
CA ASP A 86 12.95 -6.83 13.50
C ASP A 86 11.69 -6.89 14.39
N GLU A 87 11.67 -6.24 15.56
CA GLU A 87 10.49 -6.25 16.44
C GLU A 87 9.27 -5.60 15.78
N ILE A 88 9.51 -4.62 14.89
CA ILE A 88 8.46 -3.97 14.10
C ILE A 88 8.37 -4.59 12.70
N LEU A 89 9.50 -4.83 12.05
CA LEU A 89 9.49 -5.31 10.67
C LEU A 89 8.93 -6.73 10.56
N HIS A 90 9.07 -7.55 11.61
CA HIS A 90 8.63 -8.94 11.68
C HIS A 90 7.90 -9.24 13.01
N ARG A 91 6.59 -9.00 13.05
CA ARG A 91 5.78 -9.13 14.28
C ARG A 91 4.76 -10.27 14.15
N ASN A 92 4.69 -11.15 15.15
CA ASN A 92 3.72 -12.25 15.20
C ASN A 92 3.72 -13.15 13.94
N GLY A 93 4.87 -13.28 13.27
CA GLY A 93 5.00 -14.01 12.00
C GLY A 93 4.64 -13.20 10.75
N GLU A 94 4.22 -11.94 10.91
CA GLU A 94 3.82 -11.04 9.84
C GLU A 94 4.94 -10.05 9.50
N SER A 95 5.07 -9.70 8.22
CA SER A 95 6.05 -8.71 7.76
C SER A 95 5.39 -7.37 7.47
N LEU A 96 5.89 -6.30 8.09
CA LEU A 96 5.37 -4.94 7.86
C LEU A 96 5.52 -4.52 6.39
N VAL A 97 6.68 -4.82 5.79
CA VAL A 97 6.97 -4.50 4.39
C VAL A 97 6.00 -5.22 3.46
N TYR A 98 5.70 -6.49 3.74
CA TYR A 98 4.73 -7.25 2.95
C TYR A 98 3.35 -6.62 3.02
N TRP A 99 2.87 -6.28 4.21
CA TRP A 99 1.51 -5.74 4.39
C TRP A 99 1.35 -4.32 3.87
N LEU A 100 2.36 -3.45 4.02
CA LEU A 100 2.39 -2.15 3.37
C LEU A 100 2.24 -2.31 1.84
N ARG A 101 3.02 -3.21 1.26
CA ARG A 101 2.95 -3.54 -0.17
C ARG A 101 1.59 -4.11 -0.57
N GLU A 102 1.09 -5.11 0.16
CA GLU A 102 -0.20 -5.74 -0.11
C GLU A 102 -1.31 -4.70 -0.21
N LEU A 103 -1.41 -3.76 0.74
CA LEU A 103 -2.43 -2.72 0.74
C LEU A 103 -2.25 -1.70 -0.39
N VAL A 104 -1.01 -1.26 -0.65
CA VAL A 104 -0.69 -0.35 -1.77
C VAL A 104 -1.09 -0.98 -3.12
N PHE A 105 -0.64 -2.21 -3.37
CA PHE A 105 -0.89 -2.89 -4.64
C PHE A 105 -2.35 -3.34 -4.77
N ARG A 106 -3.02 -3.68 -3.66
CA ARG A 106 -4.45 -3.95 -3.65
C ARG A 106 -5.25 -2.75 -4.11
N GLY A 107 -4.93 -1.55 -3.63
CA GLY A 107 -5.60 -0.32 -4.09
C GLY A 107 -5.42 -0.13 -5.59
N ALA A 108 -4.20 -0.29 -6.10
CA ALA A 108 -3.92 -0.13 -7.53
C ALA A 108 -4.60 -1.21 -8.38
N TRP A 109 -4.71 -2.42 -7.84
CA TRP A 109 -5.45 -3.51 -8.47
C TRP A 109 -6.96 -3.21 -8.55
N LEU A 110 -7.56 -2.64 -7.51
CA LEU A 110 -8.97 -2.21 -7.56
C LEU A 110 -9.19 -1.17 -8.65
N ASP A 111 -8.32 -0.18 -8.76
CA ASP A 111 -8.42 0.84 -9.81
C ASP A 111 -8.31 0.21 -11.21
N LEU A 112 -7.40 -0.76 -11.39
CA LEU A 112 -7.32 -1.51 -12.62
C LEU A 112 -8.61 -2.27 -12.93
N GLN A 113 -9.21 -2.95 -11.94
CA GLN A 113 -10.47 -3.65 -12.15
C GLN A 113 -11.64 -2.70 -12.44
N LEU A 114 -11.65 -1.51 -11.87
CA LEU A 114 -12.64 -0.46 -12.18
C LEU A 114 -12.48 0.02 -13.63
N MET A 115 -11.25 0.28 -14.07
CA MET A 115 -10.96 0.71 -15.45
C MET A 115 -11.35 -0.35 -16.48
N GLU A 116 -11.23 -1.63 -16.13
CA GLU A 116 -11.62 -2.77 -16.97
C GLU A 116 -13.09 -3.21 -16.79
N GLU A 117 -13.89 -2.40 -16.09
CA GLU A 117 -15.33 -2.64 -15.83
C GLU A 117 -15.62 -4.02 -15.17
N GLN A 118 -14.66 -4.59 -14.45
CA GLN A 118 -14.80 -5.88 -13.77
C GLN A 118 -15.45 -5.76 -12.39
N ILE A 119 -15.35 -4.57 -11.79
CA ILE A 119 -15.96 -4.25 -10.50
C ILE A 119 -16.70 -2.92 -10.59
N GLU A 120 -17.64 -2.74 -9.67
CA GLU A 120 -18.39 -1.50 -9.44
C GLU A 120 -18.01 -0.93 -8.07
N VAL A 121 -18.07 0.39 -7.94
CA VAL A 121 -17.89 1.09 -6.66
C VAL A 121 -19.19 1.79 -6.25
N ALA A 122 -19.49 1.76 -4.96
CA ALA A 122 -20.51 2.59 -4.34
C ALA A 122 -19.94 3.27 -3.10
N PHE A 123 -20.49 4.42 -2.76
CA PHE A 123 -20.21 5.06 -1.48
C PHE A 123 -21.21 4.54 -0.46
N ASP A 124 -20.71 4.00 0.66
CA ASP A 124 -21.53 3.63 1.82
C ASP A 124 -21.61 4.83 2.78
N GLU A 125 -22.81 5.39 2.93
CA GLU A 125 -23.04 6.54 3.81
C GLU A 125 -22.98 6.17 5.30
N GLU A 126 -23.16 4.90 5.67
CA GLU A 126 -23.10 4.47 7.07
C GLU A 126 -21.64 4.40 7.55
N SER A 127 -20.78 3.72 6.79
CA SER A 127 -19.37 3.62 7.11
C SER A 127 -18.54 4.83 6.64
N MET A 128 -19.10 5.67 5.76
CA MET A 128 -18.40 6.77 5.07
C MET A 128 -17.20 6.29 4.23
N GLU A 129 -17.31 5.11 3.64
CA GLU A 129 -16.24 4.47 2.87
C GLU A 129 -16.70 4.10 1.45
N PHE A 130 -15.74 3.89 0.56
CA PHE A 130 -16.00 3.31 -0.75
C PHE A 130 -15.98 1.79 -0.68
N VAL A 131 -17.07 1.17 -1.13
CA VAL A 131 -17.25 -0.29 -1.18
C VAL A 131 -17.28 -0.78 -2.61
N TYR A 132 -16.70 -1.96 -2.84
CA TYR A 132 -16.49 -2.51 -4.17
C TYR A 132 -17.28 -3.81 -4.35
N TYR A 133 -17.79 -4.05 -5.55
CA TYR A 133 -18.59 -5.24 -5.89
C TYR A 133 -18.15 -5.81 -7.22
N PRO A 134 -18.21 -7.13 -7.47
CA PRO A 134 -18.08 -7.64 -8.83
C PRO A 134 -19.20 -7.06 -9.71
N ALA A 135 -18.88 -6.73 -10.95
CA ALA A 135 -19.84 -6.16 -11.89
C ALA A 135 -21.10 -7.05 -12.00
N GLY A 136 -22.28 -6.45 -11.86
CA GLY A 136 -23.57 -7.16 -11.88
C GLY A 136 -23.88 -8.01 -10.63
N HIS A 137 -23.04 -8.04 -9.60
CA HIS A 137 -23.21 -8.86 -8.40
C HIS A 137 -23.09 -8.05 -7.09
N ARG A 138 -23.94 -7.04 -6.93
CA ARG A 138 -23.94 -6.12 -5.77
C ARG A 138 -24.24 -6.74 -4.40
N SER A 139 -24.66 -8.00 -4.35
CA SER A 139 -24.87 -8.71 -3.07
C SER A 139 -23.57 -9.27 -2.48
N ARG A 140 -22.43 -9.17 -3.19
CA ARG A 140 -21.14 -9.68 -2.73
C ARG A 140 -20.11 -8.55 -2.70
N GLU A 141 -19.85 -8.05 -1.51
CA GLU A 141 -18.83 -7.03 -1.31
C GLU A 141 -17.42 -7.62 -1.46
N ILE A 142 -16.52 -6.85 -2.07
CA ILE A 142 -15.08 -7.08 -2.12
C ILE A 142 -14.46 -6.29 -0.97
N GLY A 143 -14.60 -6.82 0.25
CA GLY A 143 -14.09 -6.19 1.46
C GLY A 143 -12.56 -6.13 1.55
N MET A 144 -12.06 -5.44 2.57
CA MET A 144 -10.64 -5.48 2.92
C MET A 144 -10.26 -6.91 3.33
N PRO A 145 -9.14 -7.49 2.85
CA PRO A 145 -8.65 -8.75 3.41
C PRO A 145 -8.37 -8.56 4.91
N PRO A 146 -8.61 -9.57 5.74
CA PRO A 146 -8.12 -9.56 7.12
C PRO A 146 -6.62 -9.27 7.10
N HIS A 147 -6.20 -8.22 7.81
CA HIS A 147 -4.80 -7.84 7.94
C HIS A 147 -4.43 -7.71 9.43
N PRO A 148 -3.16 -7.93 9.79
CA PRO A 148 -2.66 -7.63 11.11
C PRO A 148 -2.66 -6.13 11.39
N SER A 149 -2.55 -5.79 12.67
CA SER A 149 -2.37 -4.41 13.14
C SER A 149 -1.02 -4.24 13.83
N TRP A 150 -0.42 -3.07 13.62
CA TRP A 150 0.74 -2.55 14.33
C TRP A 150 0.37 -1.60 15.46
N GLY A 151 -0.91 -1.39 15.75
CA GLY A 151 -1.39 -0.38 16.73
C GLY A 151 -0.76 -0.46 18.13
N ASP A 152 -0.42 -1.67 18.58
CA ASP A 152 0.23 -1.92 19.88
C ASP A 152 1.69 -1.44 19.93
N VAL A 153 2.32 -1.35 18.76
CA VAL A 153 3.70 -0.88 18.53
C VAL A 153 3.72 0.31 17.57
N ALA A 154 2.60 1.04 17.50
CA ALA A 154 2.50 2.23 16.67
C ALA A 154 3.59 3.23 17.07
N PHE A 155 4.13 3.94 16.09
CA PHE A 155 5.00 5.07 16.38
C PHE A 155 4.19 6.14 17.11
N ARG A 156 4.63 6.49 18.33
CA ARG A 156 4.01 7.54 19.15
C ARG A 156 5.11 8.49 19.61
N ALA A 157 5.25 9.61 18.91
CA ALA A 157 6.12 10.73 19.27
C ALA A 157 5.53 11.55 20.44
#